data_AF-A0AAW9HP61-F1
#
_entry.id   AF-A0AAW9HP61-F1
#
_cell.length_a   1.000
_cell.length_b   1.000
_cell.length_c   1.000
_cell.angle_alpha   90.00
_cell.angle_beta   90.00
_cell.angle_gamma   90.00
#
_symmetry.space_group_name_H-M   'P 1'
#
loop_
_entity.id
_entity.type
_entity.pdbx_description
1 polymer ?
#
loop_
_entity_poly.entity_id
_entity_poly.type
_entity_poly.pdbx_seq_one_letter_code
_entity_poly.pdbx_strand_id
1 'polypeptide(L)'
;SQHTRELDEVAELRVVEAVNDVAARVQVGKKELTASQVTERMGFTRERAWTRVSELSGGERRRLQFMRLLMAEPNVLLLDEPTNDLDT
;
A
#
# COMPACT_ATOMS: atom_id res chain seq x y z
N SER A 1 -8.85 5.09 -13.68
CA SER A 1 -8.05 3.85 -13.84
C SER A 1 -8.73 2.73 -13.10
N GLN A 2 -8.92 1.56 -13.73
CA GLN A 2 -9.65 0.42 -13.15
C GLN A 2 -9.06 -0.04 -11.80
N HIS A 3 -7.77 0.17 -11.59
CA HIS A 3 -7.03 -0.14 -10.37
C HIS A 3 -7.59 0.55 -9.11
N THR A 4 -7.95 1.83 -9.12
CA THR A 4 -8.38 2.52 -7.87
C THR A 4 -9.69 1.95 -7.28
N ARG A 5 -10.49 1.24 -8.08
CA ARG A 5 -11.74 0.62 -7.63
C ARG A 5 -11.52 -0.57 -6.69
N GLU A 6 -10.36 -1.23 -6.74
CA GLU A 6 -10.04 -2.31 -5.77
C GLU A 6 -9.92 -1.78 -4.34
N LEU A 7 -9.57 -0.50 -4.18
CA LEU A 7 -9.52 0.12 -2.85
C LEU A 7 -10.92 0.42 -2.30
N ASP A 8 -11.95 0.38 -3.13
CA ASP A 8 -13.32 0.58 -2.67
C ASP A 8 -13.82 -0.65 -1.88
N GLU A 9 -13.28 -1.84 -2.16
CA GLU A 9 -13.56 -3.07 -1.40
C GLU A 9 -12.99 -3.03 0.03
N VAL A 10 -11.91 -2.27 0.22
CA VAL A 10 -11.22 -2.08 1.51
C VAL A 10 -11.41 -0.66 2.06
N ALA A 11 -12.39 0.10 1.56
CA ALA A 11 -12.60 1.52 1.89
C ALA A 11 -12.79 1.77 3.39
N GLU A 12 -13.43 0.83 4.10
CA GLU A 12 -13.72 0.91 5.53
C GLU A 12 -12.55 0.44 6.41
N LEU A 13 -11.58 -0.26 5.84
CA LEU A 13 -10.38 -0.67 6.56
C LEU A 13 -9.46 0.53 6.79
N ARG A 14 -8.66 0.46 7.84
CA ARG A 14 -7.52 1.36 8.00
C ARG A 14 -6.42 1.00 7.01
N VAL A 15 -5.56 1.96 6.66
CA VAL A 15 -4.44 1.72 5.75
C VAL A 15 -3.60 0.51 6.17
N VAL A 16 -3.24 0.42 7.45
CA VAL A 16 -2.45 -0.70 7.98
C VAL A 16 -3.20 -2.04 7.89
N GLU A 17 -4.52 -2.02 8.08
CA GLU A 17 -5.38 -3.21 8.01
C GLU A 17 -5.51 -3.68 6.55
N ALA A 18 -5.70 -2.75 5.61
CA ALA A 18 -5.78 -3.03 4.17
C ALA A 18 -4.47 -3.61 3.59
N VAL A 19 -3.32 -3.28 4.20
CA VAL A 19 -2.02 -3.87 3.86
C VAL A 19 -1.84 -5.22 4.52
N ASN A 20 -2.21 -5.34 5.80
CA ASN A 20 -2.14 -6.60 6.55
C ASN A 20 -3.04 -7.69 5.97
N ASP A 21 -4.16 -7.30 5.34
CA ASP A 21 -5.07 -8.19 4.62
C ASP A 21 -4.41 -8.87 3.40
N VAL A 22 -3.43 -8.21 2.77
CA VAL A 22 -2.65 -8.81 1.68
C VAL A 22 -1.59 -9.75 2.23
N ALA A 23 -0.76 -9.23 3.15
CA ALA A 23 0.25 -10.02 3.83
C ALA A 23 0.57 -9.38 5.20
N ALA A 24 0.52 -10.20 6.25
CA ALA A 24 0.84 -9.74 7.59
C ALA A 24 2.33 -9.37 7.74
N ARG A 25 3.19 -10.05 6.96
CA ARG A 25 4.64 -9.87 6.94
C ARG A 25 5.20 -10.13 5.55
N VAL A 26 6.28 -9.44 5.21
CA VAL A 26 7.01 -9.61 3.94
C VAL A 26 8.50 -9.73 4.18
N GLN A 27 9.18 -10.48 3.31
CA GLN A 27 10.63 -10.63 3.36
C GLN A 27 11.30 -9.60 2.46
N VAL A 28 12.03 -8.66 3.07
CA VAL A 28 12.85 -7.69 2.34
C VAL A 28 14.32 -8.04 2.56
N GLY A 29 14.88 -8.80 1.62
CA GLY A 29 16.23 -9.34 1.70
C GLY A 29 16.35 -10.39 2.80
N LYS A 30 17.04 -10.07 3.90
CA LYS A 30 17.20 -10.94 5.08
C LYS A 30 16.34 -10.52 6.28
N LYS A 31 15.47 -9.53 6.11
CA LYS A 31 14.68 -8.93 7.18
C LYS A 31 13.19 -9.14 6.90
N GLU A 32 12.49 -9.65 7.90
CA GLU A 32 11.03 -9.70 7.92
C GLU A 32 10.49 -8.33 8.37
N LEU A 33 9.56 -7.76 7.61
CA LEU A 33 8.88 -6.51 7.95
C LEU A 33 7.39 -6.77 8.17
N THR A 34 6.80 -6.12 9.17
CA THR A 34 5.35 -6.15 9.39
C THR A 34 4.63 -5.16 8.47
N ALA A 35 3.33 -5.36 8.24
CA ALA A 35 2.49 -4.41 7.51
C ALA A 35 2.68 -2.96 7.97
N SER A 36 2.71 -2.72 9.30
CA SER A 36 2.95 -1.39 9.87
C SER A 36 4.29 -0.79 9.48
N GLN A 37 5.36 -1.59 9.51
CA GLN A 37 6.71 -1.14 9.13
C GLN A 37 6.81 -0.85 7.63
N VAL A 38 6.07 -1.60 6.79
CA VAL A 38 6.02 -1.33 5.35
C VAL A 38 5.25 -0.04 5.07
N THR A 39 4.10 0.18 5.71
CA THR A 39 3.36 1.46 5.60
C THR A 39 4.22 2.67 5.94
N GLU A 40 4.98 2.60 7.05
CA GLU A 40 5.89 3.68 7.46
C GLU A 40 6.98 3.94 6.39
N ARG A 41 7.54 2.88 5.79
CA ARG A 41 8.54 3.02 4.71
C ARG A 41 7.98 3.58 3.41
N MET A 42 6.69 3.38 3.16
CA MET A 42 5.98 3.90 1.99
C MET A 42 5.49 5.35 2.18
N GLY A 43 5.91 6.01 3.27
CA GLY A 43 5.63 7.42 3.52
C GLY A 43 4.32 7.68 4.27
N PHE A 44 3.64 6.65 4.79
CA PHE A 44 2.51 6.86 5.69
C PHE A 44 3.03 7.12 7.10
N THR A 45 2.70 8.28 7.66
CA THR A 45 2.93 8.52 9.10
C THR A 45 2.10 7.54 9.91
N ARG A 46 2.47 7.33 11.19
CA ARG A 46 1.67 6.49 12.09
C ARG A 46 0.21 6.90 12.10
N GLU A 47 -0.07 8.18 12.25
CA GLU A 47 -1.44 8.70 12.25
C GLU A 47 -2.18 8.34 10.95
N ARG A 48 -1.55 8.58 9.78
CA ARG A 48 -2.15 8.22 8.48
C ARG A 48 -2.35 6.72 8.32
N ALA A 49 -1.49 5.89 8.91
CA ALA A 49 -1.65 4.44 8.87
C ALA A 49 -2.91 3.94 9.60
N TRP A 50 -3.43 4.71 10.56
CA TRP A 50 -4.67 4.43 11.31
C TRP A 50 -5.92 5.09 10.72
N THR A 51 -5.79 5.87 9.65
CA THR A 51 -6.89 6.49 8.91
C THR A 51 -7.57 5.47 7.99
N ARG A 52 -8.87 5.63 7.71
CA ARG A 52 -9.59 4.79 6.74
C ARG A 52 -9.09 5.02 5.32
N VAL A 53 -9.12 3.97 4.50
CA VAL A 53 -8.76 4.05 3.08
C VAL A 53 -9.68 5.04 2.33
N SER A 54 -10.94 5.14 2.72
CA SER A 54 -11.91 6.07 2.15
C SER A 54 -11.48 7.54 2.26
N GLU A 55 -10.73 7.90 3.30
CA GLU A 55 -10.28 9.26 3.63
C GLU A 55 -8.92 9.64 3.04
N LEU A 56 -8.30 8.73 2.28
CA LEU A 56 -7.04 8.98 1.60
C LEU A 56 -7.24 9.89 0.38
N SER A 57 -6.28 10.81 0.17
CA SER A 57 -6.18 11.56 -1.09
C SER A 57 -5.91 10.62 -2.28
N GLY A 58 -6.14 11.08 -3.50
CA GLY A 58 -5.88 10.29 -4.70
C GLY A 58 -4.43 9.78 -4.81
N GLY A 59 -3.45 10.60 -4.41
CA GLY A 59 -2.04 10.21 -4.38
C GLY A 59 -1.73 9.15 -3.32
N GLU A 60 -2.31 9.29 -2.13
CA GLU A 60 -2.16 8.29 -1.06
C GLU A 60 -2.85 6.97 -1.41
N ARG A 61 -4.05 7.01 -2.01
CA ARG A 61 -4.70 5.82 -2.55
C ARG A 61 -3.80 5.12 -3.56
N ARG A 62 -3.15 5.86 -4.45
CA ARG A 62 -2.23 5.28 -5.42
C ARG A 62 -1.00 4.63 -4.77
N ARG A 63 -0.38 5.28 -3.79
CA ARG A 63 0.72 4.69 -3.01
C ARG A 63 0.28 3.44 -2.24
N LEU A 64 -0.89 3.46 -1.63
CA LEU A 64 -1.46 2.29 -0.95
C LEU A 64 -1.66 1.12 -1.93
N GLN A 65 -2.17 1.40 -3.13
CA GLN A 65 -2.34 0.37 -4.14
C GLN A 65 -1.01 -0.23 -4.57
N PHE A 66 -0.02 0.61 -4.88
CA PHE A 66 1.32 0.14 -5.24
C PHE A 66 1.94 -0.70 -4.12
N MET A 67 1.81 -0.25 -2.87
CA MET A 67 2.25 -1.01 -1.69
C MET A 67 1.53 -2.36 -1.58
N ARG A 68 0.20 -2.42 -1.74
CA ARG A 68 -0.56 -3.69 -1.71
C ARG A 68 -0.11 -4.65 -2.83
N LEU A 69 0.21 -4.14 -4.01
CA LEU A 69 0.78 -4.96 -5.10
C LEU A 69 2.17 -5.51 -4.75
N LEU A 70 3.04 -4.71 -4.14
CA LEU A 70 4.35 -5.18 -3.69
C LEU A 70 4.24 -6.23 -2.57
N MET A 71 3.29 -6.03 -1.65
CA MET A 71 3.04 -6.94 -0.53
C MET A 71 2.48 -8.30 -0.96
N ALA A 72 1.90 -8.39 -2.15
CA ALA A 72 1.44 -9.66 -2.73
C ALA A 72 2.60 -10.55 -3.24
N GLU A 73 3.86 -10.12 -3.10
CA GLU A 73 5.07 -10.82 -3.55
C GLU A 73 4.93 -11.42 -4.97
N PRO A 74 4.55 -10.62 -5.99
CA PRO A 74 4.32 -11.16 -7.32
C PRO A 74 5.62 -11.65 -7.96
N ASN A 75 5.56 -12.79 -8.65
CA ASN A 75 6.71 -13.33 -9.40
C ASN A 75 7.14 -12.42 -10.56
N VAL A 76 6.19 -11.66 -11.14
CA VAL A 76 6.43 -10.72 -12.23
C VAL A 76 5.57 -9.48 -11.99
N LEU A 77 6.19 -8.30 -12.00
CA LEU A 77 5.52 -7.01 -11.90
C LEU A 77 5.89 -6.17 -13.13
N LEU A 78 4.90 -5.80 -13.93
CA LEU A 78 5.07 -4.92 -15.08
C LEU A 78 4.60 -3.52 -14.66
N LEU A 79 5.51 -2.55 -14.69
CA LEU A 79 5.24 -1.15 -14.36
C LEU A 79 5.57 -0.30 -15.59
N ASP A 80 4.60 0.49 -16.03
CA ASP A 80 4.80 1.51 -17.07
C ASP A 80 4.91 2.87 -16.37
N GLU A 81 6.03 3.58 -16.56
CA GLU A 81 6.35 4.88 -15.93
C GLU A 81 6.15 4.95 -14.39
N PRO A 82 6.85 4.11 -13.59
CA PRO A 82 6.58 3.96 -12.15
C PRO A 82 6.93 5.17 -11.28
N THR A 83 7.69 6.14 -11.78
CA THR A 83 8.21 7.27 -11.01
C THR A 83 7.22 8.42 -10.89
N ASN A 84 6.28 8.56 -11.83
CA ASN A 84 5.34 9.69 -11.90
C ASN A 84 4.34 9.72 -10.72
N ASP A 85 4.23 8.61 -10.00
CA ASP A 85 3.28 8.40 -8.91
C ASP A 85 3.92 8.40 -7.50
N LEU A 86 5.25 8.52 -7.45
CA LEU A 86 6.03 8.55 -6.20
C LEU A 86 6.49 9.98 -5.83
N ASP A 87 6.62 10.87 -6.81
CA ASP A 87 7.02 12.27 -6.62
C ASP A 87 5.78 13.21 -6.61
N THR A 88 5.18 13.46 -5.44
CA THR A 88 4.48 14.73 -5.15
C THR A 88 4.37 14.98 -3.65
#